data_AF-A0ABC9BCJ2-F1
#
_entry.id   AF-A0ABC9BCJ2-F1
#
_cell.length_a   1.000
_cell.length_b   1.000
_cell.length_c   1.000
_cell.angle_alpha   90.00
_cell.angle_beta   90.00
_cell.angle_gamma   90.00
#
_symmetry.space_group_name_H-M   'P 1'
#
loop_
_entity.id
_entity.type
_entity.pdbx_description
1 polymer ?
#
loop_
_entity_poly.entity_id
_entity_poly.type
_entity_poly.pdbx_seq_one_letter_code
_entity_poly.pdbx_strand_id
1 'polypeptide(L)'
;MAAAAAWKVVVRQQVEEAAGRCDGARGHLAGAHGQLDHAHRVAFALARAWSHRAEGMVAEASDDLAASASLARAALLVALRGGAAHGPEAAAPPLSVNDVPDEGLRAALAQLEEAADAAGNACGFACVCRGHLVGALRLLDHPPPLPGGMDGEVTVKVRDARQDLIDARRCAQKSADLLNAALAALVL
;
A
#
# COMPACT_ATOMS: atom_id res chain seq x y z
N MET A 1 -21.09 12.67 -30.72
CA MET A 1 -20.61 12.30 -29.38
C MET A 1 -20.03 10.90 -29.46
N ALA A 2 -18.70 10.76 -29.45
CA ALA A 2 -18.08 9.45 -29.33
C ALA A 2 -18.35 8.94 -27.91
N ALA A 3 -19.02 7.80 -27.77
CA ALA A 3 -19.15 7.14 -26.48
C ALA A 3 -17.73 6.88 -25.95
N ALA A 4 -17.43 7.29 -24.72
CA ALA A 4 -16.16 6.93 -24.08
C ALA A 4 -16.02 5.41 -24.17
N ALA A 5 -14.92 4.93 -24.75
CA ALA A 5 -14.72 3.51 -24.98
C ALA A 5 -14.87 2.76 -23.63
N ALA A 6 -15.65 1.69 -23.61
CA ALA A 6 -16.10 1.04 -22.37
C ALA A 6 -14.95 0.65 -21.41
N TRP A 7 -13.75 0.39 -21.95
CA TRP A 7 -12.55 0.12 -21.16
C TRP A 7 -12.13 1.30 -20.26
N LYS A 8 -12.33 2.56 -20.69
CA LYS A 8 -12.00 3.74 -19.89
C LYS A 8 -12.82 3.79 -18.61
N VAL A 9 -14.09 3.38 -18.67
CA VAL A 9 -14.98 3.29 -17.50
C VAL A 9 -14.45 2.24 -16.51
N VAL A 10 -14.06 1.07 -17.01
CA VAL A 10 -13.50 -0.01 -16.18
C VAL A 10 -12.19 0.41 -15.52
N VAL A 11 -11.27 1.02 -16.29
CA VAL A 11 -10.00 1.56 -15.76
C VAL A 11 -10.28 2.56 -14.65
N ARG A 12 -11.18 3.53 -14.88
CA ARG A 12 -11.50 4.55 -13.87
C ARG A 12 -12.05 3.92 -12.58
N GLN A 13 -12.99 2.98 -12.68
CA GLN A 13 -13.53 2.27 -11.52
C GLN A 13 -12.46 1.52 -10.73
N GLN A 14 -11.53 0.84 -11.42
CA GLN A 14 -10.44 0.11 -10.76
C GLN A 14 -9.46 1.06 -10.06
N VAL A 15 -9.16 2.21 -10.66
CA VAL A 15 -8.27 3.20 -10.04
C VAL A 15 -8.96 3.91 -8.86
N GLU A 16 -10.26 4.21 -8.96
CA GLU A 16 -11.07 4.73 -7.85
C GLU A 16 -11.10 3.74 -6.68
N GLU A 17 -11.32 2.44 -6.95
CA GLU A 17 -11.29 1.40 -5.93
C GLU A 17 -9.89 1.24 -5.32
N ALA A 18 -8.84 1.27 -6.15
CA ALA A 18 -7.46 1.24 -5.66
C ALA A 18 -7.16 2.42 -4.73
N ALA A 19 -7.59 3.63 -5.09
CA ALA A 19 -7.44 4.82 -4.26
C ALA A 19 -8.16 4.66 -2.92
N GLY A 20 -9.41 4.18 -2.93
CA GLY A 20 -10.18 3.91 -1.72
C GLY A 20 -9.50 2.89 -0.79
N ARG A 21 -8.93 1.81 -1.35
CA ARG A 21 -8.14 0.82 -0.60
C ARG A 21 -6.88 1.43 -0.01
N CYS A 22 -6.15 2.23 -0.80
CA CYS A 22 -4.94 2.90 -0.35
C CYS A 22 -5.23 3.87 0.81
N ASP A 23 -6.33 4.62 0.74
CA ASP A 23 -6.74 5.53 1.81
C ASP A 23 -7.18 4.80 3.08
N GLY A 24 -7.93 3.69 2.94
CA GLY A 24 -8.26 2.80 4.05
C GLY A 24 -7.00 2.29 4.77
N ALA A 25 -6.05 1.76 3.99
CA ALA A 25 -4.75 1.32 4.52
C ALA A 25 -3.98 2.44 5.22
N ARG A 26 -3.94 3.65 4.65
CA ARG A 26 -3.30 4.81 5.29
C ARG A 26 -3.93 5.14 6.64
N GLY A 27 -5.25 5.03 6.75
CA GLY A 27 -5.97 5.16 8.01
C GLY A 27 -5.51 4.14 9.05
N HIS A 28 -5.46 2.85 8.66
CA HIS A 28 -4.98 1.78 9.54
C HIS A 28 -3.51 1.96 9.95
N LEU A 29 -2.61 2.32 9.02
CA LEU A 29 -1.21 2.58 9.33
C LEU A 29 -1.03 3.77 10.28
N ALA A 30 -1.82 4.83 10.12
CA ALA A 30 -1.81 5.97 11.03
C ALA A 30 -2.31 5.57 12.43
N GLY A 31 -3.38 4.76 12.49
CA GLY A 31 -3.88 4.17 13.73
C GLY A 31 -2.83 3.34 14.45
N ALA A 32 -2.19 2.41 13.74
CA ALA A 32 -1.12 1.56 14.24
C ALA A 32 0.05 2.40 14.79
N HIS A 33 0.42 3.47 14.09
CA HIS A 33 1.52 4.34 14.53
C HIS A 33 1.17 5.04 15.84
N GLY A 34 -0.07 5.52 15.96
CA GLY A 34 -0.59 6.05 17.22
C GLY A 34 -0.52 5.03 18.35
N GLN A 35 -0.88 3.77 18.09
CA GLN A 35 -0.78 2.70 19.10
C GLN A 35 0.66 2.48 19.58
N LEU A 36 1.63 2.43 18.66
CA LEU A 36 3.04 2.22 19.00
C LEU A 36 3.64 3.43 19.73
N ASP A 37 3.24 4.65 19.39
CA ASP A 37 3.64 5.87 20.11
C ASP A 37 3.15 5.87 21.56
N HIS A 38 1.96 5.32 21.81
CA HIS A 38 1.42 5.16 23.15
C HIS A 38 2.14 4.05 23.91
N ALA A 39 2.43 2.92 23.24
CA ALA A 39 3.17 1.79 23.81
C ALA A 39 4.55 2.22 24.35
N HIS A 40 5.23 3.13 23.67
CA HIS A 40 6.56 3.61 24.08
C HIS A 40 6.55 4.45 25.38
N ARG A 41 5.39 4.95 25.82
CA ARG A 41 5.25 5.87 26.96
C ARG A 41 4.66 5.23 28.22
N VAL A 42 4.33 3.94 28.18
CA VAL A 42 3.53 3.28 29.23
C VAL A 42 4.23 2.04 29.78
N ALA A 43 3.75 1.58 30.94
CA ALA A 43 4.22 0.35 31.58
C ALA A 43 4.06 -0.89 30.67
N PHE A 44 4.93 -1.88 30.90
CA PHE A 44 5.11 -3.09 30.09
C PHE A 44 3.82 -3.87 29.78
N ALA A 45 2.90 -3.98 30.75
CA ALA A 45 1.62 -4.68 30.56
C ALA A 45 0.70 -3.99 29.54
N LEU A 46 0.76 -2.67 29.44
CA LEU A 46 0.01 -1.91 28.44
C LEU A 46 0.65 -2.08 27.06
N ALA A 47 1.98 -2.09 26.97
CA ALA A 47 2.72 -2.25 25.71
C ALA A 47 2.24 -3.48 24.91
N ARG A 48 1.96 -4.60 25.58
CA ARG A 48 1.37 -5.80 24.97
C ARG A 48 0.04 -5.52 24.25
N ALA A 49 -0.90 -4.87 24.93
CA ALA A 49 -2.22 -4.59 24.35
C ALA A 49 -2.12 -3.63 23.16
N TRP A 50 -1.25 -2.62 23.25
CA TRP A 50 -0.99 -1.68 22.16
C TRP A 50 -0.32 -2.37 20.96
N SER A 51 0.64 -3.26 21.19
CA SER A 51 1.30 -4.04 20.12
C SER A 51 0.34 -4.99 19.42
N HIS A 52 -0.59 -5.65 20.13
CA HIS A 52 -1.64 -6.47 19.50
C HIS A 52 -2.57 -5.64 18.62
N ARG A 53 -3.01 -4.47 19.08
CA ARG A 53 -3.85 -3.58 18.27
C ARG A 53 -3.12 -3.05 17.04
N ALA A 54 -1.86 -2.66 17.20
CA ALA A 54 -1.02 -2.25 16.08
C ALA A 54 -0.84 -3.37 15.06
N GLU A 55 -0.62 -4.61 15.51
CA GLU A 55 -0.46 -5.78 14.64
C GLU A 55 -1.70 -6.02 13.78
N GLY A 56 -2.89 -6.00 14.37
CA GLY A 56 -4.16 -6.15 13.63
C GLY A 56 -4.37 -5.05 12.60
N MET A 57 -4.14 -3.79 12.97
CA MET A 57 -4.24 -2.65 12.03
C MET A 57 -3.23 -2.75 10.89
N VAL A 58 -2.00 -3.20 11.17
CA VAL A 58 -0.97 -3.39 10.14
C VAL A 58 -1.35 -4.55 9.21
N ALA A 59 -1.99 -5.61 9.73
CA ALA A 59 -2.51 -6.70 8.90
C ALA A 59 -3.58 -6.20 7.93
N GLU A 60 -4.59 -5.48 8.42
CA GLU A 60 -5.66 -4.89 7.58
C GLU A 60 -5.07 -3.93 6.53
N ALA A 61 -4.12 -3.08 6.93
CA ALA A 61 -3.41 -2.20 6.00
C ALA A 61 -2.67 -2.97 4.91
N SER A 62 -2.00 -4.09 5.26
CA SER A 62 -1.24 -4.88 4.29
C SER A 62 -2.15 -5.51 3.23
N ASP A 63 -3.33 -5.99 3.62
CA ASP A 63 -4.31 -6.56 2.70
C ASP A 63 -4.88 -5.50 1.75
N ASP A 64 -5.26 -4.34 2.28
CA ASP A 64 -5.76 -3.22 1.47
C ASP A 64 -4.68 -2.68 0.50
N LEU A 65 -3.41 -2.60 0.92
CA LEU A 65 -2.32 -2.18 0.03
C LEU A 65 -2.04 -3.22 -1.07
N ALA A 66 -2.11 -4.50 -0.75
CA ALA A 66 -1.97 -5.57 -1.74
C ALA A 66 -3.12 -5.51 -2.77
N ALA A 67 -4.35 -5.27 -2.31
CA ALA A 67 -5.51 -5.06 -3.16
C ALA A 67 -5.35 -3.82 -4.05
N SER A 68 -4.93 -2.69 -3.48
CA SER A 68 -4.64 -1.45 -4.20
C SER A 68 -3.60 -1.65 -5.30
N ALA A 69 -2.49 -2.32 -4.99
CA ALA A 69 -1.44 -2.61 -5.97
C ALA A 69 -1.97 -3.50 -7.11
N SER A 70 -2.75 -4.51 -6.77
CA SER A 70 -3.36 -5.44 -7.73
C SER A 70 -4.35 -4.74 -8.66
N LEU A 71 -5.21 -3.87 -8.11
CA LEU A 71 -6.18 -3.09 -8.87
C LEU A 71 -5.50 -2.09 -9.81
N ALA A 72 -4.46 -1.39 -9.34
CA ALA A 72 -3.71 -0.46 -10.18
C ALA A 72 -3.01 -1.19 -11.36
N ARG A 73 -2.43 -2.37 -11.13
CA ARG A 73 -1.86 -3.23 -12.18
C ARG A 73 -2.92 -3.74 -13.15
N ALA A 74 -4.10 -4.15 -12.65
CA ALA A 74 -5.21 -4.57 -13.49
C ALA A 74 -5.68 -3.42 -14.40
N ALA A 75 -5.83 -2.21 -13.84
CA ALA A 75 -6.21 -1.02 -14.58
C ALA A 75 -5.21 -0.69 -15.69
N LEU A 76 -3.91 -0.79 -15.40
CA LEU A 76 -2.85 -0.61 -16.38
C LEU A 76 -2.95 -1.61 -17.54
N LEU A 77 -3.15 -2.90 -17.23
CA LEU A 77 -3.31 -3.95 -18.25
C LEU A 77 -4.57 -3.74 -19.12
N VAL A 78 -5.69 -3.35 -18.51
CA VAL A 78 -6.93 -3.05 -19.23
C VAL A 78 -6.74 -1.84 -20.15
N ALA A 79 -6.05 -0.80 -19.67
CA ALA A 79 -5.81 0.40 -20.45
C ALA A 79 -4.89 0.14 -21.66
N LEU A 80 -3.81 -0.62 -21.49
CA LEU A 80 -2.91 -1.00 -22.60
C LEU A 80 -3.67 -1.80 -23.66
N ARG A 81 -4.50 -2.77 -23.25
CA ARG A 81 -5.31 -3.58 -24.18
C ARG A 81 -6.44 -2.78 -24.84
N GLY A 82 -7.12 -1.94 -24.07
CA GLY A 82 -8.23 -1.12 -24.54
C GLY A 82 -7.78 -0.02 -25.52
N GLY A 83 -6.64 0.62 -25.25
CA GLY A 83 -6.05 1.61 -26.16
C GLY A 83 -5.69 1.01 -27.51
N ALA A 84 -5.17 -0.21 -27.53
CA ALA A 84 -4.82 -0.92 -28.77
C ALA A 84 -6.03 -1.32 -29.62
N ALA A 85 -7.09 -1.80 -28.98
CA ALA A 85 -8.30 -2.28 -29.67
C ALA A 85 -9.11 -1.15 -30.32
N HIS A 86 -8.88 0.11 -29.93
CA HIS A 86 -9.66 1.28 -30.37
C HIS A 86 -8.80 2.36 -31.06
N GLY A 87 -7.54 2.06 -31.37
CA GLY A 87 -6.66 2.94 -32.14
C GLY A 87 -7.00 2.97 -33.64
N PRO A 88 -6.58 4.02 -34.38
CA PRO A 88 -6.85 4.18 -35.81
C PRO A 88 -6.18 3.09 -36.69
N GLU A 89 -5.10 2.48 -36.20
CA GLU A 89 -4.66 1.15 -36.63
C GLU A 89 -4.98 0.19 -35.49
N ALA A 90 -5.71 -0.88 -35.78
CA ALA A 90 -5.85 -2.01 -34.86
C ALA A 90 -4.50 -2.74 -34.75
N ALA A 91 -3.55 -2.09 -34.09
CA ALA A 91 -2.21 -2.58 -33.85
C ALA A 91 -2.21 -3.54 -32.65
N ALA A 92 -1.21 -4.41 -32.58
CA ALA A 92 -1.00 -5.24 -31.40
C ALA A 92 -0.91 -4.38 -30.14
N PRO A 93 -1.38 -4.85 -28.97
CA PRO A 93 -1.34 -4.06 -27.76
C PRO A 93 0.08 -3.68 -27.37
N PRO A 94 0.31 -2.41 -26.95
CA PRO A 94 1.61 -1.97 -26.51
C PRO A 94 2.05 -2.85 -25.34
N LEU A 95 3.28 -3.38 -25.44
CA LEU A 95 3.87 -4.25 -24.42
C LEU A 95 4.44 -3.42 -23.26
N SER A 96 4.71 -2.13 -23.50
CA SER A 96 5.18 -1.16 -22.52
C SER A 96 4.32 0.10 -22.53
N VAL A 97 4.23 0.78 -21.38
CA VAL A 97 3.68 2.14 -21.29
C VAL A 97 4.39 3.09 -22.26
N ASN A 98 5.70 2.91 -22.48
CA ASN A 98 6.50 3.76 -23.38
C ASN A 98 6.03 3.69 -24.84
N ASP A 99 5.36 2.61 -25.25
CA ASP A 99 4.89 2.41 -26.61
C ASP A 99 3.53 3.09 -26.87
N VAL A 100 2.94 3.73 -25.86
CA VAL A 100 1.65 4.41 -25.97
C VAL A 100 1.82 5.75 -26.69
N PRO A 101 1.16 5.98 -27.85
CA PRO A 101 1.36 7.20 -28.64
C PRO A 101 0.72 8.44 -28.01
N ASP A 102 -0.41 8.28 -27.34
CA ASP A 102 -1.08 9.37 -26.62
C ASP A 102 -0.28 9.77 -25.37
N GLU A 103 0.22 11.00 -25.34
CA GLU A 103 1.08 11.48 -24.25
C GLU A 103 0.37 11.59 -22.91
N GLY A 104 -0.91 11.98 -22.91
CA GLY A 104 -1.71 12.09 -21.69
C GLY A 104 -1.98 10.72 -21.08
N LEU A 105 -2.40 9.76 -21.92
CA LEU A 105 -2.60 8.38 -21.51
C LEU A 105 -1.29 7.75 -21.03
N ARG A 106 -0.18 7.96 -21.75
CA ARG A 106 1.14 7.45 -21.33
C ARG A 106 1.53 7.96 -19.95
N ALA A 107 1.37 9.25 -19.70
CA ALA A 107 1.67 9.83 -18.39
C ALA A 107 0.78 9.24 -17.28
N ALA A 108 -0.53 9.08 -17.53
CA ALA A 108 -1.45 8.46 -16.59
C ALA A 108 -1.08 7.00 -16.28
N LEU A 109 -0.68 6.23 -17.30
CA LEU A 109 -0.26 4.83 -17.12
C LEU A 109 1.07 4.71 -16.38
N ALA A 110 2.03 5.60 -16.63
CA ALA A 110 3.28 5.64 -15.87
C ALA A 110 3.01 5.92 -14.38
N GLN A 111 2.06 6.83 -14.08
CA GLN A 111 1.62 7.08 -12.71
C GLN A 111 0.96 5.85 -12.08
N LEU A 112 0.13 5.09 -12.81
CA LEU A 112 -0.47 3.86 -12.31
C LEU A 112 0.57 2.76 -12.03
N GLU A 113 1.56 2.62 -12.90
CA GLU A 113 2.67 1.68 -12.71
C GLU A 113 3.43 2.00 -11.42
N GLU A 114 3.86 3.25 -11.27
CA GLU A 114 4.57 3.71 -10.09
C GLU A 114 3.71 3.66 -8.82
N ALA A 115 2.41 3.93 -8.94
CA ALA A 115 1.45 3.81 -7.84
C ALA A 115 1.33 2.37 -7.34
N ALA A 116 1.28 1.40 -8.27
CA ALA A 116 1.19 -0.01 -7.93
C ALA A 116 2.45 -0.50 -7.21
N ASP A 117 3.62 -0.06 -7.66
CA ASP A 117 4.90 -0.40 -7.01
C ASP A 117 5.05 0.27 -5.65
N ALA A 118 4.60 1.52 -5.51
CA ALA A 118 4.56 2.19 -4.22
C ALA A 118 3.61 1.48 -3.24
N ALA A 119 2.42 1.05 -3.67
CA ALA A 119 1.51 0.25 -2.84
C ALA A 119 2.11 -1.12 -2.48
N GLY A 120 2.77 -1.79 -3.44
CA GLY A 120 3.46 -3.05 -3.20
C GLY A 120 4.59 -2.92 -2.17
N ASN A 121 5.42 -1.88 -2.27
CA ASN A 121 6.47 -1.59 -1.31
C ASN A 121 5.89 -1.27 0.07
N ALA A 122 4.81 -0.49 0.14
CA ALA A 122 4.11 -0.20 1.39
C ALA A 122 3.60 -1.48 2.07
N CYS A 123 3.01 -2.39 1.29
CA CYS A 123 2.57 -3.72 1.75
C CYS A 123 3.75 -4.53 2.29
N GLY A 124 4.89 -4.53 1.58
CA GLY A 124 6.13 -5.19 2.01
C GLY A 124 6.60 -4.69 3.37
N PHE A 125 6.73 -3.36 3.55
CA PHE A 125 7.09 -2.77 4.83
C PHE A 125 6.07 -3.08 5.94
N ALA A 126 4.76 -3.05 5.63
CA ALA A 126 3.72 -3.43 6.58
C ALA A 126 3.86 -4.90 7.04
N CYS A 127 4.18 -5.82 6.13
CA CYS A 127 4.43 -7.22 6.47
C CYS A 127 5.66 -7.40 7.37
N VAL A 128 6.75 -6.67 7.10
CA VAL A 128 7.96 -6.70 7.93
C VAL A 128 7.67 -6.12 9.31
N CYS A 129 7.01 -4.96 9.38
CA CYS A 129 6.52 -4.35 10.62
C CYS A 129 5.73 -5.35 11.47
N ARG A 130 4.78 -6.05 10.85
CA ARG A 130 3.96 -7.09 11.50
C ARG A 130 4.82 -8.23 12.05
N GLY A 131 5.81 -8.67 11.29
CA GLY A 131 6.80 -9.67 11.74
C GLY A 131 7.54 -9.24 13.01
N HIS A 132 7.96 -7.98 13.09
CA HIS A 132 8.57 -7.42 14.29
C HIS A 132 7.60 -7.36 15.48
N LEU A 133 6.35 -6.94 15.27
CA LEU A 133 5.33 -6.91 16.33
C LEU A 133 4.99 -8.30 16.86
N VAL A 134 4.81 -9.28 15.98
CA VAL A 134 4.59 -10.68 16.37
C VAL A 134 5.81 -11.21 17.14
N GLY A 135 7.02 -10.88 16.70
CA GLY A 135 8.25 -11.19 17.42
C GLY A 135 8.24 -10.61 18.84
N ALA A 136 7.95 -9.31 18.99
CA ALA A 136 7.85 -8.66 20.29
C ALA A 136 6.80 -9.33 21.19
N LEU A 137 5.60 -9.61 20.67
CA LEU A 137 4.52 -10.26 21.40
C LEU A 137 4.91 -11.66 21.90
N ARG A 138 5.60 -12.46 21.07
CA ARG A 138 6.11 -13.77 21.49
C ARG A 138 7.13 -13.67 22.63
N LEU A 139 8.01 -12.67 22.60
CA LEU A 139 8.96 -12.44 23.69
C LEU A 139 8.23 -12.02 24.98
N LEU A 140 7.13 -11.27 24.86
CA LEU A 140 6.25 -10.90 25.97
C LEU A 140 5.43 -12.07 26.53
N ASP A 141 5.18 -13.12 25.73
CA ASP A 141 4.43 -14.32 26.12
C ASP A 141 5.25 -15.33 26.92
N HIS A 142 6.57 -15.20 26.96
CA HIS A 142 7.44 -16.10 27.69
C HIS A 142 7.78 -15.55 29.09
N PRO A 143 7.45 -16.29 30.19
CA PRO A 143 7.91 -15.93 31.53
C PRO A 143 9.46 -16.04 31.60
N PRO A 144 10.14 -15.32 32.51
CA PRO A 144 11.59 -15.22 32.45
C PRO A 144 12.28 -16.52 32.89
N PRO A 145 13.34 -16.94 32.18
CA PRO A 145 14.46 -17.56 32.89
C PRO A 145 15.82 -16.94 32.52
N LEU A 146 15.87 -15.91 31.67
CA LEU A 146 17.16 -15.41 31.17
C LEU A 146 17.73 -14.31 32.09
N PRO A 147 18.96 -14.49 32.64
CA PRO A 147 19.64 -13.46 33.38
C PRO A 147 19.98 -12.30 32.42
N GLY A 148 19.35 -11.13 32.63
CA GLY A 148 19.52 -9.95 31.78
C GLY A 148 18.22 -9.31 31.28
N GLY A 149 17.06 -9.99 31.39
CA GLY A 149 15.76 -9.47 31.00
C GLY A 149 15.52 -9.44 29.47
N MET A 150 14.28 -9.66 29.04
CA MET A 150 13.89 -9.65 27.61
C MET A 150 13.50 -8.25 27.11
N ASP A 151 13.54 -7.26 28.00
CA ASP A 151 13.05 -5.90 27.75
C ASP A 151 13.82 -5.18 26.64
N GLY A 152 15.12 -5.46 26.52
CA GLY A 152 15.98 -4.92 25.47
C GLY A 152 15.58 -5.41 24.06
N GLU A 153 15.34 -6.71 23.91
CA GLU A 153 14.92 -7.32 22.64
C GLU A 153 13.52 -6.86 22.23
N VAL A 154 12.58 -6.80 23.17
CA VAL A 154 11.24 -6.25 22.92
C VAL A 154 11.34 -4.79 22.44
N THR A 155 12.18 -3.99 23.09
CA THR A 155 12.39 -2.58 22.71
C THR A 155 12.96 -2.45 21.30
N VAL A 156 13.94 -3.30 20.93
CA VAL A 156 14.50 -3.35 19.58
C VAL A 156 13.42 -3.70 18.56
N LYS A 157 12.64 -4.76 18.79
CA LYS A 157 11.57 -5.17 17.86
C LYS A 157 10.50 -4.09 17.69
N VAL A 158 10.06 -3.43 18.76
CA VAL A 158 9.08 -2.35 18.68
C VAL A 158 9.63 -1.14 17.94
N ARG A 159 10.90 -0.78 18.15
CA ARG A 159 11.57 0.30 17.42
C ARG A 159 11.67 -0.02 15.92
N ASP A 160 12.10 -1.22 15.57
CA ASP A 160 12.25 -1.64 14.17
C ASP A 160 10.87 -1.67 13.49
N ALA A 161 9.84 -2.23 14.15
CA ALA A 161 8.45 -2.18 13.68
C ALA A 161 7.98 -0.74 13.41
N ARG A 162 8.33 0.21 14.28
CA ARG A 162 7.98 1.62 14.10
C ARG A 162 8.66 2.23 12.87
N GLN A 163 9.92 1.87 12.61
CA GLN A 163 10.64 2.34 11.43
C GLN A 163 9.98 1.82 10.15
N ASP A 164 9.71 0.51 10.07
CA ASP A 164 9.01 -0.07 8.91
C ASP A 164 7.63 0.56 8.71
N LEU A 165 6.93 0.89 9.80
CA LEU A 165 5.63 1.56 9.73
C LEU A 165 5.74 2.98 9.14
N ILE A 166 6.81 3.71 9.43
CA ILE A 166 7.07 5.03 8.83
C ILE A 166 7.30 4.88 7.32
N ASP A 167 8.07 3.88 6.91
CA ASP A 167 8.39 3.64 5.51
C ASP A 167 7.15 3.13 4.73
N ALA A 168 6.35 2.25 5.34
CA ALA A 168 5.05 1.84 4.82
C ALA A 168 4.13 3.04 4.57
N ARG A 169 4.01 3.96 5.54
CA ARG A 169 3.19 5.17 5.40
C ARG A 169 3.68 6.08 4.28
N ARG A 170 4.99 6.24 4.13
CA ARG A 170 5.59 7.06 3.07
C ARG A 170 5.26 6.50 1.68
N CYS A 171 5.42 5.19 1.51
CA CYS A 171 5.09 4.51 0.27
C CYS A 171 3.58 4.52 -0.02
N ALA A 172 2.73 4.33 1.00
CA ALA A 172 1.28 4.42 0.85
C ALA A 172 0.82 5.84 0.46
N GLN A 173 1.41 6.88 1.05
CA GLN A 173 1.16 8.27 0.66
C GLN A 173 1.52 8.50 -0.81
N LYS A 174 2.72 8.09 -1.22
CA LYS A 174 3.16 8.21 -2.62
C LYS A 174 2.21 7.51 -3.57
N SER A 175 1.76 6.29 -3.24
CA SER A 175 0.79 5.56 -4.03
C SER A 175 -0.53 6.32 -4.18
N ALA A 176 -1.08 6.85 -3.08
CA ALA A 176 -2.31 7.63 -3.10
C ALA A 176 -2.18 8.90 -3.98
N ASP A 177 -1.07 9.62 -3.87
CA ASP A 177 -0.81 10.83 -4.67
C ASP A 177 -0.77 10.50 -6.18
N LEU A 178 -0.13 9.38 -6.54
CA LEU A 178 -0.04 8.91 -7.92
C LEU A 178 -1.38 8.40 -8.47
N LEU A 179 -2.17 7.67 -7.66
CA LEU A 179 -3.52 7.22 -8.04
C LEU A 179 -4.43 8.42 -8.31
N ASN A 180 -4.38 9.44 -7.46
CA ASN A 180 -5.16 10.67 -7.66
C ASN A 180 -4.72 11.45 -8.90
N ALA A 181 -3.41 11.53 -9.15
CA ALA A 181 -2.88 12.13 -10.37
C ALA A 181 -3.33 11.37 -11.63
N ALA A 182 -3.29 10.04 -11.59
CA ALA A 182 -3.75 9.20 -12.69
C ALA A 182 -5.25 9.35 -12.93
N LEU A 183 -6.08 9.41 -11.88
CA LEU A 183 -7.51 9.69 -11.99
C LEU A 183 -7.78 11.03 -12.67
N ALA A 184 -7.06 12.09 -12.27
CA ALA A 184 -7.21 13.41 -12.87
C ALA A 184 -6.83 13.41 -14.36
N ALA A 185 -5.79 12.66 -14.74
CA ALA A 185 -5.34 12.53 -16.13
C ALA A 185 -6.29 11.69 -16.99
N LEU A 186 -6.98 10.69 -16.41
CA LEU A 186 -7.92 9.81 -17.11
C LEU A 186 -9.31 10.45 -17.38
N VAL A 187 -9.58 11.64 -16.82
CA VAL A 187 -10.83 12.39 -17.02
C VAL A 187 -10.80 13.26 -18.30
N LEU A 188 -9.62 13.45 -18.90
CA LEU A 188 -9.40 14.16 -20.16
C LEU A 188 -9.41 13.21 -21.38
#